data_AF-A0A925A1U9-F1
#
_entry.id   AF-A0A925A1U9-F1
#
_cell.length_a   1.000
_cell.length_b   1.000
_cell.length_c   1.000
_cell.angle_alpha   90.00
_cell.angle_beta   90.00
_cell.angle_gamma   90.00
#
_symmetry.space_group_name_H-M   'P 1'
#
loop_
_entity.id
_entity.type
_entity.pdbx_description
1 polymer ?
#
loop_
_entity_poly.entity_id
_entity_poly.type
_entity_poly.pdbx_seq_one_letter_code
_entity_poly.pdbx_strand_id
1 'polypeptide(L)'
;MKKDKLKVLIIRFSSIGDVVLTTPVIRCIKQQVSEVELHYLTKKPFESVLAGNPYIDKIHFLKDSLSDTIADLKLEDFDHIIDLHHNLRTLIIKRSVGRPSSSFNKLNWQKWLLTNVGISRLPKKHIVDRYLETAEFLGVKNDGAGLDYFLIGNYDLALLLPPSHQSYIALVIGAKHATKRLPVARLIELCRLIKHPIVLLGGPDDVERGEIIKAAGGQVFNGCGKFKLDQSA
;
A
#
# COMPACT_ATOMS: atom_id res chain seq x y z
N MET A 1 17.97 -13.38 -30.30
CA MET A 1 16.58 -12.93 -30.61
C MET A 1 16.35 -11.64 -29.85
N LYS A 2 15.90 -10.56 -30.49
CA LYS A 2 15.45 -9.37 -29.75
C LYS A 2 14.18 -9.74 -29.01
N LYS A 3 14.09 -9.37 -27.75
CA LYS A 3 12.90 -9.60 -26.92
C LYS A 3 11.88 -8.52 -27.27
N ASP A 4 10.66 -8.93 -27.63
CA ASP A 4 9.62 -8.01 -28.12
C ASP A 4 8.99 -7.17 -26.99
N LYS A 5 9.13 -7.60 -25.72
CA LYS A 5 8.51 -6.94 -24.56
C LYS A 5 9.49 -6.81 -23.41
N LEU A 6 9.65 -5.61 -22.87
CA LEU A 6 10.45 -5.36 -21.66
C LEU A 6 9.73 -5.97 -20.45
N LYS A 7 10.35 -6.91 -19.74
CA LYS A 7 9.78 -7.53 -18.54
C LYS A 7 10.42 -6.98 -17.26
N VAL A 8 9.64 -6.30 -16.44
CA VAL A 8 10.08 -5.61 -15.22
C VAL A 8 9.43 -6.23 -13.98
N LEU A 9 10.23 -6.45 -12.93
CA LEU A 9 9.74 -6.87 -11.62
C LEU A 9 9.79 -5.71 -10.62
N ILE A 10 8.66 -5.33 -10.04
CA ILE A 10 8.61 -4.43 -8.86
C ILE A 10 8.59 -5.27 -7.58
N ILE A 11 9.35 -4.88 -6.56
CA ILE A 11 9.37 -5.56 -5.26
C ILE A 11 8.95 -4.63 -4.11
N ARG A 12 7.89 -5.00 -3.39
CA ARG A 12 7.48 -4.35 -2.12
C ARG A 12 6.75 -5.31 -1.19
N PHE A 13 7.30 -5.53 0.00
CA PHE A 13 6.78 -6.54 0.94
C PHE A 13 5.88 -6.03 2.07
N SER A 14 5.81 -4.73 2.33
CA SER A 14 5.05 -4.13 3.46
C SER A 14 5.26 -2.63 3.48
N SER A 15 4.52 -1.83 4.23
CA SER A 15 3.19 -2.10 4.81
C SER A 15 2.10 -1.80 3.78
N ILE A 16 0.82 -1.99 4.14
CA ILE A 16 -0.31 -1.73 3.24
C ILE A 16 -0.26 -0.33 2.61
N GLY A 17 -0.05 0.71 3.40
CA GLY A 17 0.06 2.08 2.90
C GLY A 17 1.27 2.27 1.98
N ASP A 18 2.39 1.61 2.26
CA ASP A 18 3.54 1.67 1.36
C ASP A 18 3.31 0.93 0.04
N VAL A 19 2.49 -0.13 0.03
CA VAL A 19 2.09 -0.83 -1.20
C VAL A 19 1.16 0.08 -2.02
N VAL A 20 0.21 0.79 -1.41
CA VAL A 20 -0.59 1.80 -2.11
C VAL A 20 0.30 2.91 -2.69
N LEU A 21 1.32 3.35 -1.94
CA LEU A 21 2.27 4.37 -2.40
C LEU A 21 3.14 3.95 -3.60
N THR A 22 3.17 2.67 -3.99
CA THR A 22 3.87 2.23 -5.21
C THR A 22 2.99 2.29 -6.46
N THR A 23 1.67 2.43 -6.32
CA THR A 23 0.72 2.43 -7.46
C THR A 23 1.04 3.47 -8.54
N PRO A 24 1.56 4.68 -8.22
CA PRO A 24 1.99 5.61 -9.27
C PRO A 24 3.17 5.06 -10.09
N VAL A 25 4.11 4.32 -9.47
CA VAL A 25 5.20 3.65 -10.21
C VAL A 25 4.64 2.60 -11.17
N ILE A 26 3.67 1.82 -10.71
CA ILE A 26 3.02 0.77 -11.51
C ILE A 26 2.34 1.40 -12.74
N ARG A 27 1.46 2.38 -12.52
CA ARG A 27 0.73 3.08 -13.58
C ARG A 27 1.67 3.79 -14.54
N CYS A 28 2.61 4.59 -14.02
CA CYS A 28 3.48 5.40 -14.87
C CYS A 28 4.39 4.51 -15.75
N ILE A 29 4.91 3.39 -15.24
CA ILE A 29 5.66 2.44 -16.08
C ILE A 29 4.76 1.87 -17.17
N LYS A 30 3.57 1.37 -16.81
CA LYS A 30 2.67 0.71 -17.78
C LYS A 30 2.17 1.65 -18.87
N GLN A 31 1.99 2.94 -18.56
CA GLN A 31 1.47 3.93 -19.51
C GLN A 31 2.56 4.62 -20.34
N GLN A 32 3.78 4.78 -19.81
CA GLN A 32 4.82 5.59 -20.45
C GLN A 32 5.90 4.74 -21.15
N VAL A 33 5.96 3.44 -20.88
CA VAL A 33 6.91 2.52 -21.52
C VAL A 33 6.17 1.65 -22.53
N SER A 34 6.58 1.72 -23.80
CA SER A 34 6.05 0.87 -24.87
C SER A 34 6.37 -0.60 -24.62
N GLU A 35 5.40 -1.49 -24.82
CA GLU A 35 5.59 -2.94 -24.76
C GLU A 35 6.26 -3.42 -23.47
N VAL A 36 5.64 -3.10 -22.33
CA VAL A 36 6.12 -3.52 -20.99
C VAL A 36 5.23 -4.58 -20.35
N GLU A 37 5.86 -5.61 -19.80
CA GLU A 37 5.28 -6.61 -18.92
C GLU A 37 5.73 -6.32 -17.49
N LEU A 38 4.77 -6.03 -16.62
CA LEU A 38 5.02 -5.57 -15.28
C LEU A 38 4.54 -6.61 -14.27
N HIS A 39 5.51 -7.23 -13.61
CA HIS A 39 5.26 -8.15 -12.52
C HIS A 39 5.47 -7.46 -11.18
N TYR A 40 4.75 -7.92 -10.16
CA TYR A 40 4.86 -7.38 -8.81
C TYR A 40 5.08 -8.48 -7.78
N LEU A 41 6.13 -8.38 -6.99
CA LEU A 41 6.41 -9.30 -5.89
C LEU A 41 6.06 -8.65 -4.54
N THR A 42 5.11 -9.27 -3.82
CA THR A 42 4.68 -8.84 -2.49
C THR A 42 4.45 -10.02 -1.54
N LYS A 43 3.87 -9.78 -0.36
CA LYS A 43 3.38 -10.84 0.53
C LYS A 43 1.87 -11.02 0.35
N LYS A 44 1.39 -12.25 0.52
CA LYS A 44 -0.04 -12.61 0.34
C LYS A 44 -1.04 -11.68 1.05
N PRO A 45 -0.80 -11.20 2.29
CA PRO A 45 -1.72 -10.27 2.95
C PRO A 45 -1.93 -8.91 2.25
N PHE A 46 -1.06 -8.53 1.30
CA PHE A 46 -1.18 -7.28 0.55
C PHE A 46 -1.72 -7.49 -0.87
N GLU A 47 -2.11 -8.72 -1.22
CA GLU A 47 -2.71 -9.05 -2.52
C GLU A 47 -3.93 -8.19 -2.82
N SER A 48 -4.81 -7.98 -1.82
CA SER A 48 -6.06 -7.22 -2.00
C SER A 48 -5.83 -5.78 -2.46
N VAL A 49 -4.66 -5.20 -2.20
CA VAL A 49 -4.31 -3.84 -2.65
C VAL A 49 -4.00 -3.80 -4.15
N LEU A 50 -3.54 -4.93 -4.71
CA LEU A 50 -2.95 -5.00 -6.04
C LEU A 50 -3.79 -5.82 -7.03
N ALA A 51 -4.63 -6.73 -6.56
CA ALA A 51 -5.32 -7.70 -7.40
C ALA A 51 -6.29 -7.06 -8.41
N GLY A 52 -6.87 -5.90 -8.08
CA GLY A 52 -7.71 -5.13 -9.02
C GLY A 52 -6.93 -4.25 -9.99
N ASN A 53 -5.60 -4.14 -9.85
CA ASN A 53 -4.81 -3.16 -10.60
C ASN A 53 -4.60 -3.60 -12.06
N PRO A 54 -5.15 -2.88 -13.06
CA PRO A 54 -5.10 -3.28 -14.46
C PRO A 54 -3.71 -3.13 -15.08
N TYR A 55 -2.77 -2.49 -14.38
CA TYR A 55 -1.42 -2.23 -14.87
C TYR A 55 -0.43 -3.34 -14.52
N ILE A 56 -0.83 -4.32 -13.69
CA ILE A 56 0.01 -5.45 -13.28
C ILE A 56 -0.36 -6.68 -14.10
N ASP A 57 0.60 -7.25 -14.82
CA ASP A 57 0.37 -8.46 -15.62
C ASP A 57 0.44 -9.74 -14.75
N LYS A 58 1.27 -9.75 -13.70
CA LYS A 58 1.39 -10.90 -12.78
C LYS A 58 1.82 -10.50 -11.38
N ILE A 59 1.13 -11.06 -10.37
CA ILE A 59 1.53 -10.93 -8.95
C ILE A 59 2.24 -12.19 -8.50
N HIS A 60 3.41 -12.01 -7.90
CA HIS A 60 4.21 -13.04 -7.24
C HIS A 60 4.12 -12.87 -5.73
N PHE A 61 4.12 -13.97 -5.00
CA PHE A 61 4.09 -13.96 -3.54
C PHE A 61 5.40 -14.47 -2.97
N LEU A 62 5.92 -13.75 -1.98
CA LEU A 62 7.02 -14.20 -1.15
C LEU A 62 6.58 -15.47 -0.40
N LYS A 63 7.19 -16.59 -0.75
CA LYS A 63 7.01 -17.88 -0.07
C LYS A 63 7.78 -17.90 1.25
N ASP A 64 7.48 -18.89 2.10
CA ASP A 64 8.22 -19.10 3.36
C ASP A 64 9.70 -19.37 3.10
N SER A 65 9.98 -20.17 2.07
CA SER A 65 11.31 -20.39 1.53
C SER A 65 11.69 -19.29 0.51
N LEU A 66 12.74 -18.53 0.84
CA LEU A 66 13.26 -17.51 -0.07
C LEU A 66 13.85 -18.14 -1.34
N SER A 67 14.46 -19.33 -1.25
CA SER A 67 15.00 -20.03 -2.41
C SER A 67 13.91 -20.42 -3.40
N ASP A 68 12.75 -20.83 -2.91
CA ASP A 68 11.61 -21.22 -3.77
C ASP A 68 11.03 -19.99 -4.47
N THR A 69 11.00 -18.85 -3.79
CA THR A 69 10.64 -17.58 -4.41
C THR A 69 11.64 -17.22 -5.51
N ILE A 70 12.94 -17.34 -5.24
CA ILE A 70 14.00 -17.06 -6.22
C ILE A 70 13.93 -18.01 -7.42
N ALA A 71 13.65 -19.30 -7.19
CA ALA A 71 13.52 -20.29 -8.25
C ALA A 71 12.41 -19.89 -9.23
N ASP A 72 11.22 -19.56 -8.73
CA ASP A 72 10.10 -19.08 -9.57
C ASP A 72 10.47 -17.82 -10.35
N LEU A 73 11.09 -16.82 -9.69
CA LEU A 73 11.45 -15.56 -10.34
C LEU A 73 12.52 -15.74 -11.43
N LYS A 74 13.39 -16.74 -11.31
CA LYS A 74 14.38 -17.05 -12.35
C LYS A 74 13.75 -17.60 -13.63
N LEU A 75 12.61 -18.29 -13.52
CA LEU A 75 11.88 -18.82 -14.67
C LEU A 75 11.21 -17.73 -15.50
N GLU A 76 11.00 -16.54 -14.92
CA GLU A 76 10.32 -15.43 -15.59
C GLU A 76 11.17 -14.67 -16.60
N ASP A 77 12.51 -14.79 -16.53
CA ASP A 77 13.46 -14.04 -17.37
C ASP A 77 13.21 -12.52 -17.35
N PHE A 78 13.32 -11.89 -16.18
CA PHE A 78 13.20 -10.43 -16.07
C PHE A 78 14.35 -9.69 -16.77
N ASP A 79 14.07 -8.52 -17.34
CA ASP A 79 15.08 -7.62 -17.88
C ASP A 79 15.60 -6.65 -16.82
N HIS A 80 14.72 -6.23 -15.89
CA HIS A 80 15.08 -5.33 -14.80
C HIS A 80 14.27 -5.57 -13.53
N ILE A 81 14.88 -5.26 -12.37
CA ILE A 81 14.22 -5.32 -11.06
C ILE A 81 14.18 -3.92 -10.43
N ILE A 82 12.99 -3.46 -10.08
CA ILE A 82 12.73 -2.22 -9.34
C ILE A 82 12.44 -2.56 -7.87
N ASP A 83 13.42 -2.37 -7.00
CA ASP A 83 13.30 -2.67 -5.57
C ASP A 83 12.88 -1.44 -4.76
N LEU A 84 11.56 -1.34 -4.51
CA LEU A 84 10.94 -0.28 -3.71
C LEU A 84 10.99 -0.58 -2.20
N HIS A 85 11.54 -1.72 -1.80
CA HIS A 85 11.58 -2.15 -0.40
C HIS A 85 12.97 -1.99 0.24
N HIS A 86 14.03 -2.26 -0.53
CA HIS A 86 15.44 -2.08 -0.20
C HIS A 86 15.83 -2.64 1.18
N ASN A 87 15.82 -3.96 1.35
CA ASN A 87 16.30 -4.64 2.56
C ASN A 87 17.20 -5.85 2.22
N LEU A 88 17.66 -6.58 3.24
CA LEU A 88 18.50 -7.75 3.04
C LEU A 88 17.82 -8.84 2.19
N ARG A 89 16.51 -9.07 2.39
CA ARG A 89 15.77 -10.09 1.62
C ARG A 89 15.69 -9.71 0.15
N THR A 90 15.37 -8.45 -0.18
CA THR A 90 15.35 -8.00 -1.58
C THR A 90 16.75 -7.95 -2.18
N LEU A 91 17.79 -7.65 -1.38
CA LEU A 91 19.17 -7.75 -1.83
C LEU A 91 19.54 -9.19 -2.24
N ILE A 92 19.17 -10.19 -1.43
CA ILE A 92 19.40 -11.60 -1.74
C ILE A 92 18.65 -11.97 -3.03
N ILE A 93 17.36 -11.63 -3.15
CA ILE A 93 16.58 -11.90 -4.37
C ILE A 93 17.26 -11.32 -5.61
N LYS A 94 17.60 -10.03 -5.59
CA LYS A 94 18.23 -9.35 -6.74
C LYS A 94 19.55 -10.02 -7.14
N ARG A 95 20.43 -10.29 -6.15
CA ARG A 95 21.72 -10.95 -6.39
C ARG A 95 21.55 -12.35 -6.96
N SER A 96 20.59 -13.11 -6.43
CA SER A 96 20.36 -14.48 -6.88
C SER A 96 19.67 -14.56 -8.24
N VAL A 97 18.73 -13.67 -8.56
CA VAL A 97 18.09 -13.59 -9.88
C VAL A 97 19.07 -13.06 -10.94
N GLY A 98 20.02 -12.21 -10.55
CA GLY A 98 21.17 -11.84 -11.41
C GLY A 98 20.81 -10.89 -12.55
N ARG A 99 19.80 -10.03 -12.37
CA ARG A 99 19.38 -9.03 -13.36
C ARG A 99 19.72 -7.61 -12.92
N PRO A 100 19.88 -6.67 -13.87
CA PRO A 100 20.00 -5.25 -13.57
C PRO A 100 18.90 -4.80 -12.60
N SER A 101 19.25 -3.92 -11.66
CA SER A 101 18.30 -3.48 -10.65
C SER A 101 18.51 -2.04 -10.20
N SER A 102 17.41 -1.35 -9.94
CA SER A 102 17.35 -0.06 -9.28
C SER A 102 16.72 -0.22 -7.90
N SER A 103 17.07 0.63 -6.94
CA SER A 103 16.56 0.48 -5.57
C SER A 103 16.29 1.81 -4.90
N PHE A 104 15.18 1.87 -4.17
CA PHE A 104 14.75 3.05 -3.43
C PHE A 104 15.80 3.47 -2.41
N ASN A 105 16.36 4.67 -2.52
CA ASN A 105 17.31 5.17 -1.52
C ASN A 105 16.57 5.46 -0.20
N LYS A 106 16.83 4.71 0.87
CA LYS A 106 16.11 4.87 2.15
C LYS A 106 16.45 6.12 2.94
N LEU A 107 17.61 6.75 2.69
CA LEU A 107 18.14 7.87 3.45
C LEU A 107 18.16 7.61 4.97
N ASN A 108 18.53 6.39 5.37
CA ASN A 108 18.47 5.97 6.78
C ASN A 108 19.36 6.84 7.68
N TRP A 109 20.53 7.25 7.18
CA TRP A 109 21.42 8.15 7.91
C TRP A 109 20.80 9.53 8.15
N GLN A 110 20.19 10.13 7.13
CA GLN A 110 19.52 11.42 7.24
C GLN A 110 18.31 11.35 8.19
N LYS A 111 17.58 10.22 8.19
CA LYS A 111 16.51 9.96 9.17
C LYS A 111 17.06 9.85 10.59
N TRP A 112 18.14 9.10 10.77
CA TRP A 112 18.79 8.95 12.07
C TRP A 112 19.26 10.31 12.61
N LEU A 113 19.85 11.15 11.75
CA LEU A 113 20.29 12.49 12.10
C LEU A 113 19.11 13.36 12.57
N LEU A 114 17.99 13.31 11.86
CA LEU A 114 16.78 14.02 12.26
C LEU A 114 16.22 13.52 13.59
N THR A 115 16.11 12.20 13.79
CA THR A 115 15.44 11.63 14.97
C THR A 115 16.29 11.66 16.24
N ASN A 116 17.62 11.60 16.12
CA ASN A 116 18.53 11.53 17.28
C ASN A 116 19.25 12.86 17.56
N VAL A 117 19.49 13.67 16.53
CA VAL A 117 20.26 14.92 16.64
C VAL A 117 19.39 16.15 16.29
N GLY A 118 18.18 15.97 15.77
CA GLY A 118 17.28 17.07 15.39
C GLY A 118 17.65 17.79 14.09
N ILE A 119 18.71 17.37 13.40
CA ILE A 119 19.18 18.05 12.17
C ILE A 119 18.49 17.43 10.96
N SER A 120 17.63 18.22 10.30
CA SER A 120 16.93 17.78 9.08
C SER A 120 17.82 17.97 7.84
N ARG A 121 18.26 16.84 7.25
CA ARG A 121 18.88 16.78 5.92
C ARG A 121 18.06 15.96 4.93
N LEU A 122 16.76 15.80 5.21
CA LEU A 122 15.87 15.08 4.31
C LEU A 122 15.49 15.98 3.13
N PRO A 123 15.42 15.42 1.91
CA PRO A 123 14.96 16.18 0.75
C PRO A 123 13.50 16.57 0.93
N LYS A 124 13.12 17.75 0.42
CA LYS A 124 11.72 18.19 0.30
C LYS A 124 11.02 17.49 -0.87
N LYS A 125 11.09 16.16 -0.91
CA LYS A 125 10.56 15.33 -1.99
C LYS A 125 9.62 14.28 -1.43
N HIS A 126 8.44 14.13 -2.02
CA HIS A 126 7.47 13.16 -1.55
C HIS A 126 7.98 11.73 -1.76
N ILE A 127 7.50 10.80 -0.95
CA ILE A 127 7.96 9.40 -1.02
C ILE A 127 7.64 8.75 -2.38
N VAL A 128 6.48 9.09 -2.96
CA VAL A 128 6.07 8.64 -4.30
C VAL A 128 7.08 9.06 -5.36
N ASP A 129 7.52 10.32 -5.35
CA ASP A 129 8.47 10.80 -6.33
C ASP A 129 9.83 10.10 -6.19
N ARG A 130 10.22 9.75 -4.96
CA ARG A 130 11.43 8.96 -4.69
C ARG A 130 11.29 7.48 -5.09
N TYR A 131 10.07 6.95 -5.12
CA TYR A 131 9.82 5.64 -5.73
C TYR A 131 9.92 5.72 -7.26
N LEU A 132 9.38 6.78 -7.87
CA LEU A 132 9.48 6.99 -9.32
C LEU A 132 10.93 7.18 -9.81
N GLU A 133 11.82 7.78 -9.01
CA GLU A 133 13.27 7.85 -9.31
C GLU A 133 13.87 6.47 -9.62
N THR A 134 13.34 5.39 -9.03
CA THR A 134 13.85 4.03 -9.31
C THR A 134 13.51 3.54 -10.71
N ALA A 135 12.57 4.19 -11.40
CA ALA A 135 12.16 3.91 -12.78
C ALA A 135 12.64 4.97 -13.78
N GLU A 136 13.41 5.98 -13.35
CA GLU A 136 13.83 7.11 -14.19
C GLU A 136 14.66 6.68 -15.40
N PHE A 137 15.42 5.59 -15.29
CA PHE A 137 16.18 5.01 -16.40
C PHE A 137 15.31 4.53 -17.58
N LEU A 138 14.00 4.33 -17.36
CA LEU A 138 13.00 4.02 -18.39
C LEU A 138 12.37 5.29 -19.01
N GLY A 139 12.80 6.48 -18.59
CA GLY A 139 12.20 7.76 -18.99
C GLY A 139 10.88 8.09 -18.29
N VAL A 140 10.50 7.30 -17.28
CA VAL A 140 9.23 7.44 -16.55
C VAL A 140 9.23 8.69 -15.67
N LYS A 141 8.12 9.43 -15.69
CA LYS A 141 7.89 10.64 -14.89
C LYS A 141 6.58 10.54 -14.11
N ASN A 142 6.47 11.28 -13.01
CA ASN A 142 5.22 11.42 -12.29
C ASN A 142 4.20 12.16 -13.17
N ASP A 143 3.02 11.58 -13.37
CA ASP A 143 1.92 12.18 -14.13
C ASP A 143 1.01 13.09 -13.26
N GLY A 144 1.22 13.11 -11.95
CA GLY A 144 0.44 13.92 -11.01
C GLY A 144 -0.97 13.39 -10.70
N ALA A 145 -1.37 12.21 -11.18
CA ALA A 145 -2.72 11.66 -10.98
C ALA A 145 -2.97 11.08 -9.57
N GLY A 146 -1.98 11.11 -8.69
CA GLY A 146 -2.10 10.59 -7.33
C GLY A 146 -2.00 9.06 -7.27
N LEU A 147 -2.55 8.50 -6.20
CA LEU A 147 -2.51 7.07 -5.88
C LEU A 147 -3.70 6.36 -6.53
N ASP A 148 -3.51 5.10 -6.91
CA ASP A 148 -4.60 4.27 -7.42
C ASP A 148 -5.05 3.25 -6.37
N TYR A 149 -6.35 2.97 -6.35
CA TYR A 149 -6.92 1.78 -5.72
C TYR A 149 -8.07 1.30 -6.60
N PHE A 150 -8.01 0.05 -7.04
CA PHE A 150 -8.98 -0.53 -7.96
C PHE A 150 -9.78 -1.60 -7.21
N LEU A 151 -11.09 -1.39 -7.11
CA LEU A 151 -12.00 -2.35 -6.49
C LEU A 151 -12.02 -3.65 -7.30
N ILE A 152 -11.92 -4.78 -6.60
CA ILE A 152 -12.03 -6.13 -7.16
C ILE A 152 -13.51 -6.51 -7.25
N GLY A 153 -14.27 -6.18 -6.21
CA GLY A 153 -15.70 -6.44 -6.14
C GLY A 153 -16.56 -5.26 -6.58
N ASN A 154 -17.79 -5.56 -7.00
CA ASN A 154 -18.85 -4.57 -7.02
C ASN A 154 -19.59 -4.66 -5.67
N TYR A 155 -19.50 -3.61 -4.86
CA TYR A 155 -20.07 -3.58 -3.52
C TYR A 155 -21.25 -2.63 -3.46
N ASP A 156 -22.40 -3.15 -3.02
CA ASP A 156 -23.57 -2.34 -2.72
C ASP A 156 -23.54 -1.91 -1.25
N LEU A 157 -23.34 -0.61 -1.02
CA LEU A 157 -23.34 -0.02 0.33
C LEU A 157 -24.70 -0.17 1.02
N ALA A 158 -25.81 -0.30 0.28
CA ALA A 158 -27.13 -0.54 0.84
C ALA A 158 -27.23 -1.90 1.55
N LEU A 159 -26.40 -2.86 1.14
CA LEU A 159 -26.30 -4.18 1.77
C LEU A 159 -25.31 -4.22 2.93
N LEU A 160 -24.29 -3.35 2.91
CA LEU A 160 -23.23 -3.31 3.92
C LEU A 160 -23.57 -2.44 5.12
N LEU A 161 -24.43 -1.44 4.94
CA LEU A 161 -24.78 -0.45 5.94
C LEU A 161 -26.29 -0.41 6.16
N PRO A 162 -26.76 -0.11 7.38
CA PRO A 162 -28.19 0.05 7.62
C PRO A 162 -28.75 1.26 6.85
N PRO A 163 -30.06 1.34 6.59
CA PRO A 163 -30.68 2.47 5.92
C PRO A 163 -30.38 3.84 6.56
N SER A 164 -30.19 3.86 7.88
CA SER A 164 -29.84 5.08 8.64
C SER A 164 -28.41 5.60 8.39
N HIS A 165 -27.55 4.82 7.74
CA HIS A 165 -26.14 5.16 7.48
C HIS A 165 -25.80 5.07 5.99
N GLN A 166 -26.77 5.37 5.11
CA GLN A 166 -26.53 5.46 3.66
C GLN A 166 -25.87 6.79 3.26
N SER A 167 -26.03 7.81 4.10
CA SER A 167 -25.24 9.03 4.07
C SER A 167 -24.49 9.09 5.39
N TYR A 168 -23.15 9.14 5.36
CA TYR A 168 -22.34 9.01 6.56
C TYR A 168 -20.97 9.70 6.47
N ILE A 169 -20.34 9.85 7.62
CA ILE A 169 -18.92 10.18 7.77
C ILE A 169 -18.19 8.90 8.19
N ALA A 170 -17.17 8.51 7.43
CA ALA A 170 -16.30 7.41 7.80
C ALA A 170 -15.21 7.90 8.77
N LEU A 171 -15.04 7.20 9.89
CA LEU A 171 -14.00 7.52 10.88
C LEU A 171 -13.11 6.31 11.13
N VAL A 172 -11.86 6.39 10.69
CA VAL A 172 -10.85 5.34 10.94
C VAL A 172 -10.28 5.52 12.34
N ILE A 173 -10.54 4.54 13.22
CA ILE A 173 -10.12 4.59 14.64
C ILE A 173 -8.91 3.72 14.96
N GLY A 174 -8.50 2.90 13.99
CA GLY A 174 -7.39 1.96 14.12
C GLY A 174 -6.03 2.58 13.79
N ALA A 175 -5.00 2.19 14.55
CA ALA A 175 -3.61 2.39 14.18
C ALA A 175 -2.72 1.34 14.85
N LYS A 176 -1.62 0.97 14.19
CA LYS A 176 -0.69 -0.06 14.69
C LYS A 176 -0.05 0.30 16.04
N HIS A 177 0.28 1.58 16.25
CA HIS A 177 0.94 2.04 17.46
C HIS A 177 -0.05 2.78 18.35
N ALA A 178 -0.06 2.45 19.64
CA ALA A 178 -0.99 3.04 20.61
C ALA A 178 -0.92 4.58 20.62
N THR A 179 0.28 5.15 20.51
CA THR A 179 0.52 6.60 20.49
C THR A 179 0.01 7.31 19.22
N LYS A 180 -0.37 6.55 18.19
CA LYS A 180 -0.97 7.07 16.95
C LYS A 180 -2.48 6.86 16.91
N ARG A 181 -3.10 6.33 17.97
CA ARG A 181 -4.54 6.16 18.10
C ARG A 181 -5.11 7.32 18.90
N LEU A 182 -6.19 7.94 18.43
CA LEU A 182 -6.90 8.93 19.23
C LEU A 182 -7.54 8.23 20.44
N PRO A 183 -7.42 8.78 21.67
CA PRO A 183 -8.01 8.15 22.85
C PRO A 183 -9.53 8.00 22.74
N VAL A 184 -10.07 6.93 23.32
CA VAL A 184 -11.51 6.59 23.25
C VAL A 184 -12.40 7.75 23.70
N ALA A 185 -12.05 8.40 24.82
CA ALA A 185 -12.80 9.54 25.33
C ALA A 185 -12.92 10.68 24.30
N ARG A 186 -11.83 10.97 23.57
CA ARG A 186 -11.81 12.01 22.54
C ARG A 186 -12.57 11.61 21.28
N LEU A 187 -12.55 10.32 20.93
CA LEU A 187 -13.39 9.78 19.85
C LEU A 187 -14.88 9.90 20.19
N ILE A 188 -15.27 9.61 21.44
CA ILE A 188 -16.64 9.79 21.92
C ILE A 188 -17.06 11.26 21.84
N GLU A 189 -16.21 12.17 22.34
CA GLU A 189 -16.46 13.62 22.24
C GLU A 189 -16.65 14.05 20.78
N LEU A 190 -15.77 13.62 19.87
CA LEU A 190 -15.87 13.91 18.44
C LEU A 190 -17.18 13.37 17.84
N CYS A 191 -17.54 12.12 18.13
CA CYS A 191 -18.75 11.50 17.61
C CYS A 191 -20.02 12.23 18.05
N ARG A 192 -20.04 12.80 19.27
CA ARG A 192 -21.17 13.60 19.78
C ARG A 192 -21.29 14.98 19.11
N LEU A 193 -20.16 15.56 18.68
CA LEU A 193 -20.15 16.86 17.99
C LEU A 193 -20.60 16.75 16.53
N ILE A 194 -20.38 15.59 15.91
CA ILE A 194 -20.78 15.32 14.53
C ILE A 194 -22.28 15.04 14.48
N LYS A 195 -23.02 15.89 13.75
CA LYS A 195 -24.50 15.78 13.59
C LYS A 195 -24.93 14.89 12.42
N HIS A 196 -24.05 14.01 11.96
CA HIS A 196 -24.24 13.15 10.79
C HIS A 196 -24.01 11.69 11.19
N PRO A 197 -24.70 10.70 10.59
CA PRO A 197 -24.35 9.29 10.79
C PRO A 197 -22.85 9.02 10.59
N ILE A 198 -22.27 8.17 11.44
CA ILE A 198 -20.83 7.87 11.47
C ILE A 198 -20.64 6.37 11.29
N VAL A 199 -19.75 5.98 10.40
CA VAL A 199 -19.30 4.60 10.25
C VAL A 199 -17.87 4.50 10.76
N LEU A 200 -17.68 3.76 11.86
CA LEU A 200 -16.34 3.49 12.38
C LEU A 200 -15.66 2.41 11.54
N LEU A 201 -14.44 2.69 11.08
CA LEU A 201 -13.59 1.77 10.33
C LEU A 201 -12.38 1.40 11.18
N GLY A 202 -12.01 0.13 11.14
CA GLY A 202 -10.89 -0.41 11.91
C GLY A 202 -10.74 -1.91 11.70
N GLY A 203 -9.60 -2.44 12.17
CA GLY A 203 -9.35 -3.88 12.09
C GLY A 203 -10.14 -4.68 13.13
N PRO A 204 -9.96 -6.01 13.15
CA PRO A 204 -10.52 -6.86 14.21
C PRO A 204 -10.13 -6.42 15.62
N ASP A 205 -8.91 -5.90 15.80
CA ASP A 205 -8.39 -5.40 17.09
C ASP A 205 -9.08 -4.10 17.58
N ASP A 206 -9.91 -3.47 16.74
CA ASP A 206 -10.63 -2.23 17.06
C ASP A 206 -12.11 -2.47 17.37
N VAL A 207 -12.62 -3.71 17.27
CA VAL A 207 -14.04 -4.06 17.46
C VAL A 207 -14.54 -3.61 18.83
N GLU A 208 -13.85 -4.00 19.91
CA GLU A 208 -14.25 -3.65 21.29
C GLU A 208 -14.30 -2.13 21.49
N ARG A 209 -13.29 -1.42 20.98
CA ARG A 209 -13.25 0.05 21.05
C ARG A 209 -14.42 0.68 20.28
N GLY A 210 -14.72 0.15 19.11
CA GLY A 210 -15.85 0.59 18.29
C GLY A 210 -17.19 0.42 19.01
N GLU A 211 -17.39 -0.69 19.73
CA GLU A 211 -18.61 -0.90 20.53
C GLU A 211 -18.69 0.06 21.71
N ILE A 212 -17.59 0.35 22.40
CA ILE A 212 -17.55 1.36 23.47
C ILE A 212 -17.95 2.74 22.93
N ILE A 213 -17.40 3.15 21.79
CA ILE A 213 -17.72 4.45 21.17
C ILE A 213 -19.19 4.52 20.76
N LYS A 214 -19.70 3.45 20.12
CA LYS A 214 -21.09 3.34 19.70
C LYS A 214 -22.06 3.39 20.89
N ALA A 215 -21.74 2.70 21.99
CA ALA A 215 -22.56 2.70 23.21
C ALA A 215 -22.61 4.06 23.90
N ALA A 216 -21.59 4.90 23.74
CA ALA A 216 -21.52 6.23 24.35
C ALA A 216 -22.44 7.28 23.67
N GLY A 217 -23.16 6.89 22.62
CA GLY A 217 -24.15 7.71 21.94
C GLY A 217 -23.63 8.45 20.70
N GLY A 218 -24.57 8.95 19.90
CA GLY A 218 -24.35 9.42 18.54
C GLY A 218 -24.96 8.47 17.51
N GLN A 219 -25.16 8.94 16.28
CA GLN A 219 -25.62 8.10 15.17
C GLN A 219 -24.43 7.29 14.64
N VAL A 220 -23.96 6.30 15.41
CA VAL A 220 -22.72 5.56 15.13
C VAL A 220 -23.00 4.11 14.76
N PHE A 221 -22.46 3.67 13.63
CA PHE A 221 -22.35 2.28 13.23
C PHE A 221 -20.92 1.79 13.41
N ASN A 222 -20.73 0.71 14.17
CA ASN A 222 -19.44 0.05 14.31
C ASN A 222 -19.20 -0.89 13.12
N GLY A 223 -18.34 -0.47 12.18
CA GLY A 223 -17.88 -1.26 11.04
C GLY A 223 -16.53 -1.95 11.28
N CYS A 224 -15.91 -1.76 12.45
CA CYS A 224 -14.61 -2.37 12.76
C CYS A 224 -14.70 -3.90 12.67
N GLY A 225 -13.73 -4.51 11.98
CA GLY A 225 -13.67 -5.96 11.78
C GLY A 225 -14.75 -6.56 10.88
N LYS A 226 -15.71 -5.77 10.37
CA LYS A 226 -16.83 -6.27 9.53
C LYS A 226 -16.54 -6.24 8.04
N PHE A 227 -15.66 -5.34 7.61
CA PHE A 227 -15.37 -5.11 6.20
C PHE A 227 -14.00 -5.68 5.81
N LYS A 228 -13.95 -6.29 4.63
CA LYS A 228 -12.67 -6.54 3.95
C LYS A 228 -12.09 -5.21 3.49
N LEU A 229 -10.78 -5.18 3.21
CA LEU A 229 -10.10 -3.97 2.75
C LEU A 229 -10.85 -3.30 1.59
N ASP A 230 -11.21 -4.10 0.58
CA ASP A 230 -11.87 -3.65 -0.64
C ASP A 230 -13.28 -3.08 -0.39
N GLN A 231 -13.98 -3.54 0.65
CA GLN A 231 -15.28 -2.99 1.06
C GLN A 231 -15.15 -1.70 1.88
N SER A 232 -13.95 -1.41 2.39
CA SER A 232 -13.66 -0.24 3.23
C SER A 232 -12.92 0.89 2.50
N ALA A 233 -12.48 0.62 1.28
CA ALA A 233 -11.80 1.57 0.40
C ALA A 233 -12.81 2.55 -0.22
#